data_AF-A0A8T4YIA8-F1
#
_entry.id   AF-A0A8T4YIA8-F1
#
_cell.length_a   1.000
_cell.length_b   1.000
_cell.length_c   1.000
_cell.angle_alpha   90.00
_cell.angle_beta   90.00
_cell.angle_gamma   90.00
#
_symmetry.space_group_name_H-M   'P 1'
#
loop_
_entity.id
_entity.type
_entity.pdbx_description
1 polymer ?
#
loop_
_entity_poly.entity_id
_entity_poly.type
_entity_poly.pdbx_seq_one_letter_code
_entity_poly.pdbx_strand_id
1 'polypeptide(L)'
;MVNLDRIIIHIIVNVIFISPFLWLSGRSLVGGKKAKFSDAVMIVVFGTLIGTVFGVFFTGFTASIIQLILWLLLIKHFFDCGWLMALAVSIIAVIIFAVIVAILGLIGFALIRFI
;
A
#
# COMPACT_ATOMS: atom_id res chain seq x y z
N MET A 1 -19.21 -18.38 -1.90
CA MET A 1 -18.02 -19.28 -1.87
C MET A 1 -16.78 -18.40 -1.94
N VAL A 2 -15.83 -18.58 -1.01
CA VAL A 2 -14.54 -17.87 -1.06
C VAL A 2 -13.67 -18.57 -2.09
N ASN A 3 -13.38 -17.88 -3.20
CA ASN A 3 -12.52 -18.42 -4.25
C ASN A 3 -11.07 -18.10 -3.90
N LEU A 4 -10.29 -19.14 -3.55
CA LEU A 4 -8.89 -18.99 -3.18
C LEU A 4 -8.06 -18.34 -4.29
N ASP A 5 -8.35 -18.69 -5.55
CA ASP A 5 -7.72 -18.10 -6.74
C ASP A 5 -7.89 -16.58 -6.78
N ARG A 6 -9.08 -16.08 -6.42
CA ARG A 6 -9.37 -14.64 -6.40
C ARG A 6 -8.55 -13.91 -5.34
N ILE A 7 -8.38 -14.52 -4.16
CA ILE A 7 -7.58 -13.94 -3.08
C ILE A 7 -6.10 -13.89 -3.48
N ILE A 8 -5.59 -14.98 -4.05
CA ILE A 8 -4.18 -15.05 -4.50
C ILE A 8 -3.90 -14.00 -5.56
N ILE A 9 -4.75 -13.90 -6.59
CA ILE A 9 -4.61 -12.88 -7.64
C ILE A 9 -4.65 -11.47 -7.02
N HIS A 10 -5.58 -11.21 -6.10
CA HIS A 10 -5.70 -9.91 -5.43
C HIS A 10 -4.43 -9.54 -4.65
N ILE A 11 -3.84 -10.49 -3.91
CA ILE A 11 -2.59 -10.27 -3.19
C ILE A 11 -1.45 -9.98 -4.16
N ILE A 12 -1.30 -10.78 -5.23
CA ILE A 12 -0.22 -10.60 -6.21
C ILE A 12 -0.32 -9.22 -6.88
N VAL A 13 -1.52 -8.84 -7.32
CA VAL A 13 -1.80 -7.53 -7.90
C VAL A 13 -1.42 -6.42 -6.91
N ASN A 14 -1.91 -6.49 -5.67
CA ASN A 14 -1.58 -5.48 -4.66
C ASN A 14 -0.09 -5.42 -4.37
N VAL A 15 0.62 -6.54 -4.32
CA VAL A 15 2.07 -6.55 -4.12
C VAL A 15 2.78 -5.83 -5.26
N ILE A 16 2.42 -6.10 -6.51
CA ILE A 16 3.04 -5.46 -7.69
C ILE A 16 2.78 -3.95 -7.69
N PHE A 17 1.56 -3.52 -7.37
CA PHE A 17 1.22 -2.09 -7.38
C PHE A 17 1.73 -1.38 -6.13
N ILE A 18 1.37 -1.83 -4.92
CA ILE A 18 1.57 -1.05 -3.69
C ILE A 18 3.01 -1.13 -3.19
N SER A 19 3.66 -2.29 -3.28
CA SER A 19 4.97 -2.51 -2.63
C SER A 19 6.06 -1.58 -3.17
N PRO A 20 6.20 -1.31 -4.49
CA PRO A 20 7.18 -0.37 -5.00
C PRO A 20 7.02 1.04 -4.43
N PHE A 21 5.79 1.55 -4.33
CA PHE A 21 5.54 2.90 -3.83
C PHE A 21 5.80 3.01 -2.32
N LEU A 22 5.36 2.00 -1.57
CA LEU A 22 5.59 1.92 -0.13
C LEU A 22 7.07 1.75 0.20
N TRP A 23 7.79 0.96 -0.60
CA TRP A 23 9.23 0.80 -0.48
C TRP A 23 9.97 2.11 -0.79
N LEU A 24 9.59 2.79 -1.87
CA LEU A 24 10.20 4.06 -2.26
C LEU A 24 10.04 5.11 -1.15
N SER A 25 8.83 5.24 -0.61
CA SER A 25 8.55 6.18 0.48
C SER A 25 9.25 5.81 1.79
N GLY A 26 9.25 4.51 2.14
CA GLY A 26 9.96 4.01 3.31
C GLY A 26 11.46 4.26 3.21
N ARG A 27 12.05 3.99 2.05
CA ARG A 27 13.48 4.16 1.81
C ARG A 27 13.88 5.63 1.78
N SER A 28 13.03 6.52 1.27
CA SER A 28 13.30 7.97 1.26
C SER A 28 13.22 8.61 2.65
N LEU A 29 12.35 8.12 3.54
CA LEU A 29 12.11 8.75 4.85
C LEU A 29 12.84 8.08 6.02
N VAL A 30 12.89 6.74 6.03
CA VAL A 30 13.38 5.94 7.18
C VAL A 30 14.77 5.37 6.91
N GLY A 31 15.17 5.31 5.64
CA GLY A 31 16.50 4.88 5.19
C GLY A 31 16.58 3.42 4.76
N GLY A 32 17.51 3.13 3.85
CA GLY A 32 17.59 1.84 3.15
C GLY A 32 17.97 0.61 4.00
N LYS A 33 18.51 0.80 5.21
CA LYS A 33 18.78 -0.31 6.15
C LYS A 33 17.52 -0.80 6.85
N LYS A 34 16.53 0.09 7.02
CA LYS A 34 15.28 -0.15 7.74
C LYS A 34 14.12 -0.48 6.80
N ALA A 35 14.07 0.14 5.62
CA ALA A 35 13.04 -0.11 4.62
C ALA A 35 13.59 -0.96 3.46
N LYS A 36 13.57 -2.29 3.60
CA LYS A 36 13.90 -3.19 2.49
C LYS A 36 12.66 -3.45 1.63
N PHE A 37 12.88 -3.84 0.37
CA PHE A 37 11.78 -4.16 -0.53
C PHE A 37 10.98 -5.37 -0.03
N SER A 38 11.67 -6.37 0.54
CA SER A 38 11.02 -7.52 1.19
C SER A 38 10.07 -7.09 2.30
N ASP A 39 10.46 -6.10 3.12
CA ASP A 39 9.63 -5.61 4.22
C ASP A 39 8.37 -4.91 3.66
N ALA A 40 8.51 -4.16 2.57
CA ALA A 40 7.38 -3.53 1.87
C ALA A 40 6.41 -4.57 1.31
N VAL A 41 6.93 -5.63 0.69
CA VAL A 41 6.12 -6.75 0.19
C VAL A 41 5.38 -7.43 1.33
N MET A 42 6.04 -7.69 2.46
CA MET A 42 5.39 -8.29 3.64
C MET A 42 4.29 -7.39 4.19
N ILE A 43 4.53 -6.07 4.31
CA ILE A 43 3.48 -5.12 4.73
C ILE A 43 2.26 -5.22 3.81
N VAL A 44 2.45 -5.28 2.49
CA VAL A 44 1.33 -5.36 1.54
C VAL A 44 0.62 -6.71 1.60
N VAL A 45 1.35 -7.81 1.76
CA VAL A 45 0.76 -9.15 1.90
C VAL A 45 -0.09 -9.21 3.17
N PHE A 46 0.48 -8.88 4.34
CA PHE A 46 -0.24 -8.90 5.60
C PHE A 46 -1.35 -7.86 5.64
N GLY A 47 -1.10 -6.65 5.12
CA GLY A 47 -2.10 -5.58 5.04
C GLY A 47 -3.29 -5.97 4.17
N THR A 48 -3.05 -6.64 3.05
CA THR A 48 -4.14 -7.13 2.18
C THR A 48 -4.93 -8.26 2.85
N LEU A 49 -4.25 -9.21 3.49
CA LEU A 49 -4.89 -10.33 4.20
C LEU A 49 -5.74 -9.81 5.36
N ILE A 50 -5.14 -9.03 6.26
CA ILE A 50 -5.80 -8.42 7.41
C ILE A 50 -6.94 -7.53 6.92
N GLY A 51 -6.70 -6.72 5.90
CA GLY A 51 -7.71 -5.78 5.42
C GLY A 51 -8.91 -6.47 4.76
N THR A 52 -8.68 -7.58 4.05
CA THR A 52 -9.77 -8.37 3.45
C THR A 52 -10.60 -9.04 4.53
N VAL A 53 -9.96 -9.66 5.53
CA VAL A 53 -10.68 -10.29 6.65
C VAL A 53 -11.43 -9.25 7.46
N PHE A 54 -10.76 -8.15 7.83
CA PHE A 54 -11.35 -7.07 8.62
C PHE A 54 -12.54 -6.42 7.91
N GLY A 55 -12.45 -6.19 6.60
CA GLY A 55 -13.53 -5.58 5.81
C GLY A 55 -14.78 -6.46 5.65
N VAL A 56 -14.68 -7.78 5.88
CA VAL A 56 -15.86 -8.67 5.89
C VAL A 56 -16.66 -8.51 7.18
N PHE A 57 -15.99 -8.26 8.31
CA PHE A 57 -16.64 -8.20 9.63
C PHE A 57 -16.96 -6.78 10.10
N PHE A 58 -16.22 -5.78 9.61
CA PHE A 58 -16.31 -4.41 10.09
C PHE A 58 -16.56 -3.44 8.92
N THR A 59 -17.62 -2.64 9.04
CA THR A 59 -17.98 -1.60 8.06
C THR A 59 -18.22 -0.26 8.75
N GLY A 60 -18.19 0.83 7.98
CA GLY A 60 -18.42 2.19 8.48
C GLY A 60 -17.16 2.96 8.87
N PHE A 61 -17.35 4.17 9.38
CA PHE A 61 -16.27 5.13 9.63
C PHE A 61 -15.27 4.63 10.68
N THR A 62 -15.75 4.06 11.79
CA THR A 62 -14.89 3.52 12.85
C THR A 62 -14.00 2.38 12.35
N ALA A 63 -14.53 1.52 11.47
CA ALA A 63 -13.74 0.45 10.84
C ALA A 63 -12.60 1.01 9.98
N SER A 64 -12.83 2.12 9.26
CA SER A 64 -11.78 2.76 8.45
C SER A 64 -10.63 3.32 9.30
N ILE A 65 -10.91 3.84 10.50
CA ILE A 65 -9.88 4.32 11.44
C ILE A 65 -9.05 3.14 11.94
N ILE A 66 -9.69 2.04 12.35
CA ILE A 66 -8.98 0.85 12.83
C ILE A 66 -8.12 0.26 11.73
N GLN A 67 -8.65 0.15 10.51
CA GLN A 67 -7.91 -0.31 9.34
C GLN A 67 -6.67 0.57 9.08
N LEU A 68 -6.81 1.89 9.17
CA LEU A 68 -5.68 2.81 9.01
C LEU A 68 -4.62 2.58 10.09
N ILE A 69 -5.03 2.41 11.35
CA ILE A 69 -4.12 2.11 12.47
C ILE A 69 -3.40 0.77 12.24
N LEU A 70 -4.11 -0.28 11.79
CA LEU A 70 -3.50 -1.57 11.46
C LEU A 70 -2.46 -1.44 10.34
N TRP A 71 -2.75 -0.63 9.32
CA TRP A 71 -1.80 -0.36 8.24
C TRP A 71 -0.55 0.35 8.75
N LEU A 72 -0.72 1.39 9.58
CA LEU A 72 0.39 2.12 10.19
C LEU A 72 1.21 1.23 11.13
N LEU A 73 0.56 0.31 11.85
CA LEU A 73 1.22 -0.65 12.72
C LEU A 73 2.12 -1.60 11.93
N LEU A 74 1.64 -2.11 10.78
CA LEU A 74 2.46 -2.92 9.87
C LEU A 74 3.68 -2.14 9.39
N ILE A 75 3.51 -0.92 8.90
CA ILE A 75 4.63 -0.07 8.46
C ILE A 75 5.61 0.16 9.60
N LYS A 76 5.10 0.50 10.79
CA LYS A 76 5.91 0.72 11.99
C LYS A 76 6.75 -0.50 12.36
N HIS A 77 6.15 -1.68 12.31
CA HIS A 77 6.78 -2.94 12.68
C HIS A 77 7.81 -3.40 11.65
N PHE A 78 7.45 -3.40 10.36
CA PHE A 78 8.33 -3.91 9.31
C PHE A 78 9.43 -2.93 8.90
N PHE A 79 9.21 -1.61 9.01
CA PHE A 79 10.24 -0.60 8.71
C PHE A 79 10.98 -0.07 9.94
N ASP A 80 10.81 -0.66 11.13
CA ASP A 80 11.50 -0.28 12.37
C ASP A 80 11.52 1.25 12.62
N CYS A 81 10.35 1.88 12.49
CA CYS A 81 10.19 3.33 12.56
C CYS A 81 9.23 3.78 13.68
N GLY A 82 9.21 5.08 13.96
CA GLY A 82 8.25 5.67 14.91
C GLY A 82 6.87 5.88 14.29
N TRP A 83 5.84 6.11 15.11
CA TRP A 83 4.46 6.35 14.64
C TRP A 83 4.35 7.51 13.63
N LEU A 84 5.01 8.63 13.93
CA LEU A 84 4.97 9.81 13.06
C LEU A 84 5.67 9.56 11.71
N MET A 85 6.74 8.76 11.72
CA MET A 85 7.43 8.33 10.50
C MET A 85 6.59 7.34 9.69
N ALA A 86 5.91 6.37 10.34
CA ALA A 86 5.01 5.45 9.65
C ALA A 86 3.88 6.20 8.91
N LEU A 87 3.33 7.22 9.55
CA LEU A 87 2.31 8.10 8.96
C LEU A 87 2.88 8.90 7.78
N ALA A 88 4.08 9.49 7.94
CA ALA A 88 4.75 10.18 6.85
C ALA A 88 5.00 9.24 5.65
N VAL A 89 5.45 8.01 5.90
CA VAL A 89 5.68 6.98 4.87
C VAL A 89 4.39 6.62 4.13
N SER A 90 3.27 6.45 4.84
CA SER A 90 1.99 6.15 4.19
C SER A 90 1.49 7.32 3.34
N ILE A 91 1.62 8.57 3.83
CA ILE A 91 1.24 9.76 3.06
C ILE A 91 2.11 9.89 1.81
N ILE A 92 3.43 9.80 1.95
CA ILE A 92 4.35 9.92 0.81
C ILE A 92 4.11 8.80 -0.20
N ALA A 93 3.81 7.57 0.24
CA ALA A 93 3.45 6.47 -0.66
C ALA A 93 2.22 6.82 -1.52
N VAL A 94 1.18 7.37 -0.90
CA VAL A 94 -0.05 7.79 -1.61
C VAL A 94 0.24 8.92 -2.59
N ILE A 95 1.07 9.90 -2.21
CA ILE A 95 1.45 11.00 -3.10
C ILE A 95 2.22 10.47 -4.32
N ILE A 96 3.22 9.61 -4.12
CA ILE A 96 3.98 9.00 -5.22
C ILE A 96 3.04 8.24 -6.16
N PHE A 97 2.13 7.43 -5.60
CA PHE A 97 1.15 6.69 -6.38
C PHE A 97 0.25 7.62 -7.21
N ALA A 98 -0.30 8.67 -6.59
CA ALA A 98 -1.18 9.63 -7.26
C ALA A 98 -0.48 10.35 -8.42
N VAL A 99 0.79 10.74 -8.24
CA VAL A 99 1.60 11.37 -9.30
C VAL A 99 1.79 10.41 -10.48
N ILE A 100 2.14 9.15 -10.22
CA ILE A 100 2.40 8.17 -11.27
C ILE A 100 1.11 7.85 -12.04
N VAL A 101 -0.01 7.67 -11.34
CA VAL A 101 -1.32 7.46 -11.97
C VAL A 101 -1.75 8.67 -12.79
N ALA A 102 -1.52 9.89 -12.31
CA ALA A 102 -1.83 11.10 -13.08
C ALA A 102 -1.01 11.19 -14.37
N ILE A 103 0.31 10.90 -14.31
CA ILE A 103 1.18 10.86 -15.50
C ILE A 103 0.71 9.80 -16.49
N LEU A 104 0.46 8.58 -16.03
CA LEU A 104 -0.06 7.49 -16.86
C LEU A 104 -1.41 7.84 -17.48
N GLY A 105 -2.30 8.48 -16.73
CA GLY A 105 -3.60 8.96 -17.20
C GLY A 105 -3.48 10.02 -18.30
N LEU A 106 -2.57 10.98 -18.14
CA LEU A 106 -2.29 12.01 -19.17
C LEU A 106 -1.71 11.39 -20.45
N ILE A 107 -0.78 10.45 -20.32
CA ILE A 107 -0.21 9.72 -21.47
C ILE A 107 -1.29 8.91 -22.18
N GLY A 108 -2.10 8.17 -21.43
CA GLY A 108 -3.22 7.40 -21.98
C GLY A 108 -4.23 8.29 -22.69
N PHE A 109 -4.58 9.44 -22.11
CA PHE A 109 -5.46 10.41 -22.73
C PHE A 109 -4.88 10.99 -24.03
N ALA A 110 -3.58 11.31 -24.04
CA ALA A 110 -2.89 11.82 -25.22
C ALA A 110 -2.87 10.78 -26.36
N LEU A 111 -2.61 9.50 -26.05
CA LEU A 111 -2.63 8.41 -27.02
C LEU A 111 -4.03 8.19 -27.62
N ILE A 112 -5.08 8.19 -26.78
CA ILE A 112 -6.47 8.06 -27.26
C ILE A 112 -6.85 9.22 -28.19
N ARG A 113 -6.35 10.44 -27.91
CA ARG A 113 -6.60 11.60 -28.77
C ARG A 113 -5.85 11.57 -30.10
N PHE A 114 -4.74 10.84 -30.18
CA PHE A 114 -3.88 10.75 -31.36
C PHE A 114 -4.31 9.66 -32.36
N ILE A 115 -5.15 8.72 -31.94
CA ILE A 115 -5.68 7.61 -32.75
C ILE A 115 -7.08 7.93 -33.26
#